data_AF-A0A924UH04-F1
#
_entry.id   AF-A0A924UH04-F1
#
_cell.length_a   1.000
_cell.length_b   1.000
_cell.length_c   1.000
_cell.angle_alpha   90.00
_cell.angle_beta   90.00
_cell.angle_gamma   90.00
#
_symmetry.space_group_name_H-M   'P 1'
#
loop_
_entity.id
_entity.type
_entity.pdbx_description
1 polymer ?
#
loop_
_entity_poly.entity_id
_entity_poly.type
_entity_poly.pdbx_seq_one_letter_code
_entity_poly.pdbx_strand_id
1 'polypeptide(L)'
;MNLKEKFFQLFQSKTQHLNIDELNAGTGFMLSLSDSISYLQKKGYTENLVPEFDHFTARSGEMKINPKDFFIDEIVRFEVASDPDDNSILYAITCEKENIKGLYVESYGTYHDELSSTMLARIKFCREQRKTPKHYAGKPQSFEPEGPA
;
A
#
# COMPACT_ATOMS: atom_id res chain seq x y z
N MET A 1 -22.48 -7.04 14.95
CA MET A 1 -21.71 -5.85 14.55
C MET A 1 -21.41 -5.01 15.79
N ASN A 2 -20.13 -4.82 16.11
CA ASN A 2 -19.66 -4.12 17.32
C ASN A 2 -19.65 -2.58 17.14
N LEU A 3 -19.38 -1.84 18.23
CA LEU A 3 -19.43 -0.37 18.23
C LEU A 3 -18.38 0.26 17.30
N LYS A 4 -17.18 -0.35 17.20
CA LYS A 4 -16.13 0.08 16.26
C LYS A 4 -16.60 -0.09 14.81
N GLU A 5 -17.20 -1.23 14.48
CA GLU A 5 -17.72 -1.51 13.14
C GLU A 5 -18.86 -0.56 12.75
N LYS A 6 -19.79 -0.27 13.67
CA LYS A 6 -20.88 0.70 13.45
C LYS A 6 -20.34 2.11 13.20
N PHE A 7 -19.38 2.54 14.02
CA PHE A 7 -18.77 3.86 13.88
C PHE A 7 -18.00 3.97 12.56
N PHE A 8 -17.22 2.95 12.23
CA PHE A 8 -16.44 2.86 11.01
C PHE A 8 -17.32 2.86 9.74
N GLN A 9 -18.42 2.13 9.74
CA GLN A 9 -19.40 2.15 8.64
C GLN A 9 -20.08 3.52 8.50
N LEU A 10 -20.52 4.12 9.62
CA LEU A 10 -21.15 5.44 9.61
C LEU A 10 -20.17 6.52 9.11
N PHE A 11 -18.91 6.43 9.50
CA PHE A 11 -17.86 7.38 9.12
C PHE A 11 -17.47 7.24 7.64
N GLN A 12 -17.34 6.02 7.10
CA GLN A 12 -17.14 5.80 5.67
C GLN A 12 -18.30 6.30 4.81
N SER A 13 -19.54 6.14 5.28
CA SER A 13 -20.73 6.57 4.52
C SER A 13 -20.82 8.09 4.31
N LYS A 14 -20.16 8.88 5.17
CA LYS A 14 -20.22 10.34 5.14
C LYS A 14 -19.08 11.00 4.36
N THR A 15 -18.00 10.28 4.05
CA THR A 15 -16.81 10.89 3.42
C THR A 15 -16.14 9.94 2.43
N GLN A 16 -16.26 10.21 1.13
CA GLN A 16 -15.74 9.35 0.05
C GLN A 16 -14.22 9.43 -0.18
N HIS A 17 -13.48 10.25 0.57
CA HIS A 17 -12.08 10.58 0.26
C HIS A 17 -11.07 10.36 1.39
N LEU A 18 -11.48 9.80 2.53
CA LEU A 18 -10.56 9.68 3.66
C LEU A 18 -9.55 8.54 3.49
N ASN A 19 -8.28 8.85 3.77
CA ASN A 19 -7.20 7.86 3.86
C ASN A 19 -7.06 7.35 5.31
N ILE A 20 -6.26 6.30 5.52
CA ILE A 20 -6.08 5.69 6.85
C ILE A 20 -5.48 6.68 7.88
N ASP A 21 -4.62 7.62 7.47
CA ASP A 21 -4.03 8.61 8.38
C ASP A 21 -5.10 9.53 8.96
N GLU A 22 -6.03 10.00 8.12
CA GLU A 22 -7.15 10.84 8.55
C GLU A 22 -8.15 10.06 9.42
N LEU A 23 -8.33 8.77 9.14
CA LEU A 23 -9.16 7.89 9.97
C LEU A 23 -8.55 7.69 11.36
N ASN A 24 -7.23 7.53 11.46
CA ASN A 24 -6.52 7.45 12.74
C ASN A 24 -6.64 8.78 13.52
N ALA A 25 -6.45 9.92 12.84
CA ALA A 25 -6.52 11.24 13.48
C ALA A 25 -7.94 11.63 13.93
N GLY A 26 -8.98 11.27 13.16
CA GLY A 26 -10.36 11.68 13.41
C GLY A 26 -11.12 10.84 14.42
N THR A 27 -10.62 9.65 14.78
CA THR A 27 -11.36 8.70 15.63
C THR A 27 -10.76 8.46 17.01
N GLY A 28 -9.52 8.91 17.24
CA GLY A 28 -8.79 8.64 18.49
C GLY A 28 -8.46 7.16 18.72
N PHE A 29 -8.77 6.29 17.75
CA PHE A 29 -8.39 4.89 17.75
C PHE A 29 -7.23 4.67 16.79
N MET A 30 -6.13 4.11 17.30
CA MET A 30 -5.05 3.60 16.45
C MET A 30 -5.53 2.32 15.78
N LEU A 31 -5.65 2.31 14.45
CA LEU A 31 -6.00 1.10 13.72
C LEU A 31 -4.87 0.08 13.79
N SER A 32 -5.23 -1.19 13.96
CA SER A 32 -4.27 -2.28 13.79
C SER A 32 -3.99 -2.54 12.30
N LEU A 33 -2.93 -3.30 12.02
CA LEU A 33 -2.64 -3.80 10.67
C LEU A 33 -3.85 -4.55 10.10
N SER A 34 -4.46 -5.43 10.90
CA SER A 34 -5.64 -6.22 10.49
C SER A 34 -6.87 -5.35 10.19
N ASP A 35 -7.10 -4.30 10.97
CA ASP A 35 -8.19 -3.34 10.71
C ASP A 35 -7.95 -2.58 9.40
N SER A 36 -6.71 -2.20 9.13
CA SER A 36 -6.30 -1.46 7.94
C SER A 36 -6.39 -2.32 6.67
N ILE A 37 -6.00 -3.58 6.75
CA ILE A 37 -6.22 -4.57 5.68
C ILE A 37 -7.71 -4.70 5.40
N SER A 38 -8.52 -4.90 6.45
CA SER A 38 -9.98 -5.03 6.32
C SER A 38 -10.63 -3.77 5.72
N TYR A 39 -10.11 -2.59 6.04
CA TYR A 39 -10.55 -1.33 5.44
C TYR A 39 -10.27 -1.27 3.94
N LEU A 40 -9.02 -1.54 3.54
CA LEU A 40 -8.61 -1.46 2.14
C LEU A 40 -9.26 -2.55 1.29
N GLN A 41 -9.48 -3.74 1.83
CA GLN A 41 -10.26 -4.79 1.15
C GLN A 41 -11.68 -4.32 0.82
N LYS A 42 -12.35 -3.58 1.73
CA LYS A 42 -13.66 -2.97 1.45
C LYS A 42 -13.61 -1.88 0.37
N LYS A 43 -12.44 -1.24 0.17
CA LYS A 43 -12.18 -0.30 -0.94
C LYS A 43 -11.77 -1.00 -2.25
N GLY A 44 -11.73 -2.33 -2.27
CA GLY A 44 -11.44 -3.13 -3.45
C GLY A 44 -9.99 -3.60 -3.59
N TYR A 45 -9.12 -3.36 -2.60
CA TYR A 45 -7.77 -3.93 -2.57
C TYR A 45 -7.82 -5.37 -2.04
N THR A 46 -8.19 -6.30 -2.92
CA THR A 46 -8.51 -7.68 -2.54
C THR A 46 -7.39 -8.68 -2.82
N GLU A 47 -6.45 -8.35 -3.71
CA GLU A 47 -5.35 -9.26 -4.03
C GLU A 47 -4.24 -9.18 -2.97
N ASN A 48 -3.66 -10.33 -2.62
CA ASN A 48 -2.43 -10.37 -1.81
C ASN A 48 -1.23 -10.31 -2.75
N LEU A 49 -0.36 -9.32 -2.56
CA LEU A 49 0.84 -9.13 -3.37
C LEU A 49 2.04 -9.67 -2.63
N VAL A 50 2.73 -10.61 -3.25
CA VAL A 50 3.95 -11.22 -2.71
C VAL A 50 5.14 -10.66 -3.48
N PRO A 51 6.14 -10.08 -2.81
CA PRO A 51 7.36 -9.62 -3.49
C PRO A 51 8.17 -10.82 -4.00
N GLU A 52 8.64 -10.70 -5.24
CA GLU A 52 9.71 -11.50 -5.83
C GLU A 52 10.86 -10.56 -6.22
N PHE A 53 11.99 -11.10 -6.66
CA PHE A 53 13.20 -10.30 -6.95
C PHE A 53 12.95 -9.07 -7.84
N ASP A 54 12.24 -9.22 -8.96
CA ASP A 54 12.04 -8.16 -9.96
C ASP A 54 10.57 -7.77 -10.21
N HIS A 55 9.63 -8.33 -9.45
CA HIS A 55 8.20 -8.09 -9.62
C HIS A 55 7.40 -8.41 -8.35
N PHE A 56 6.13 -8.04 -8.33
CA PHE A 56 5.15 -8.65 -7.42
C PHE A 56 4.44 -9.80 -8.12
N THR A 57 4.08 -10.83 -7.36
CA THR A 57 3.09 -11.82 -7.78
C THR A 57 1.75 -11.61 -7.09
N ALA A 58 0.67 -11.95 -7.80
CA ALA A 58 -0.69 -12.01 -7.29
C ALA A 58 -1.31 -13.37 -7.61
N ARG A 59 -2.48 -13.68 -7.03
CA ARG A 59 -3.22 -14.93 -7.27
C ARG A 59 -2.35 -16.17 -7.19
N SER A 60 -1.59 -16.28 -6.10
CA SER A 60 -0.71 -17.43 -5.85
C SER A 60 0.33 -17.68 -6.96
N GLY A 61 0.84 -16.61 -7.59
CA GLY A 61 1.93 -16.71 -8.58
C GLY A 61 1.47 -16.72 -10.04
N GLU A 62 0.17 -16.78 -10.31
CA GLU A 62 -0.37 -16.82 -11.68
C GLU A 62 -0.15 -15.51 -12.45
N MET A 63 0.05 -14.41 -11.72
CA MET A 63 0.07 -13.08 -12.28
C MET A 63 1.29 -12.30 -11.81
N LYS A 64 2.02 -11.71 -12.77
CA LYS A 64 3.22 -10.92 -12.53
C LYS A 64 2.95 -9.45 -12.75
N ILE A 65 3.40 -8.61 -11.81
CA ILE A 65 3.23 -7.17 -11.83
C ILE A 65 4.62 -6.53 -11.77
N ASN A 66 5.08 -6.00 -12.90
CA ASN A 66 6.40 -5.39 -12.99
C ASN A 66 6.43 -4.00 -12.35
N PRO A 67 7.61 -3.50 -11.92
CA PRO A 67 7.79 -2.17 -11.34
C PRO A 67 7.07 -1.04 -12.10
N LYS A 68 7.18 -1.02 -13.43
CA LYS A 68 6.57 0.02 -14.26
C LYS A 68 5.03 -0.02 -14.31
N ASP A 69 4.42 -1.15 -13.96
CA ASP A 69 3.00 -1.42 -14.17
C ASP A 69 2.14 -1.09 -12.94
N PHE A 70 2.75 -0.75 -11.79
CA PHE A 70 2.02 -0.49 -10.54
C PHE A 70 2.25 0.90 -9.95
N PHE A 71 1.28 1.41 -9.19
CA PHE A 71 1.34 2.62 -8.39
C PHE A 71 0.93 2.33 -6.94
N ILE A 72 1.48 3.09 -5.99
CA ILE A 72 1.13 2.97 -4.55
C ILE A 72 0.09 4.03 -4.20
N ASP A 73 -1.13 3.60 -3.90
CA ASP A 73 -2.29 4.44 -3.61
C ASP A 73 -2.44 4.80 -2.13
N GLU A 74 -2.04 3.92 -1.21
CA GLU A 74 -2.03 4.14 0.25
C GLU A 74 -0.77 3.53 0.87
N ILE A 75 -0.22 4.20 1.90
CA ILE A 75 0.93 3.73 2.67
C ILE A 75 0.58 3.93 4.13
N VAL A 76 0.63 2.86 4.92
CA VAL A 76 0.37 2.92 6.36
C VAL A 76 1.51 2.27 7.10
N ARG A 77 2.09 3.02 8.02
CA ARG A 77 3.17 2.57 8.89
C ARG A 77 2.58 2.17 10.24
N PHE A 78 2.85 0.96 10.66
CA PHE A 78 2.50 0.46 11.99
C PHE A 78 3.78 0.35 12.79
N GLU A 79 3.83 1.13 13.86
CA GLU A 79 4.89 1.05 14.86
C GLU A 79 4.31 0.27 16.05
N VAL A 80 4.81 -0.94 16.30
CA VAL A 80 4.34 -1.75 17.43
C VAL A 80 5.21 -1.41 18.64
N ALA A 81 4.58 -1.05 19.76
CA ALA A 81 5.27 -0.54 20.96
C ALA A 81 6.21 -1.55 21.65
N SER A 82 6.34 -2.77 21.14
CA SER A 82 7.02 -3.87 21.81
C SER A 82 8.39 -4.22 21.21
N ASP A 83 8.62 -3.96 19.92
CA ASP A 83 9.92 -4.18 19.26
C ASP A 83 10.04 -3.28 18.00
N PRO A 84 11.11 -2.48 17.83
CA PRO A 84 11.37 -1.79 16.57
C PRO A 84 11.49 -2.72 15.35
N ASP A 85 11.78 -4.01 15.56
CA ASP A 85 11.78 -5.03 14.52
C ASP A 85 10.35 -5.51 14.16
N ASP A 86 9.33 -5.23 14.98
CA ASP A 86 7.91 -5.54 14.69
C ASP A 86 7.21 -4.45 13.86
N ASN A 87 7.98 -3.50 13.34
CA ASN A 87 7.47 -2.45 12.48
C ASN A 87 7.06 -3.01 11.12
N SER A 88 5.88 -2.61 10.65
CA SER A 88 5.37 -3.00 9.33
C SER A 88 4.85 -1.81 8.54
N ILE A 89 4.97 -1.91 7.21
CA ILE A 89 4.41 -0.96 6.26
C ILE A 89 3.41 -1.71 5.38
N LEU A 90 2.17 -1.26 5.38
CA LEU A 90 1.14 -1.73 4.47
C LEU A 90 1.06 -0.79 3.27
N TYR A 91 1.19 -1.36 2.08
CA TYR A 91 1.02 -0.67 0.81
C TYR A 91 -0.27 -1.12 0.13
N ALA A 92 -1.13 -0.17 -0.25
CA ALA A 92 -2.23 -0.41 -1.18
C ALA A 92 -1.75 -0.06 -2.59
N ILE A 93 -1.80 -1.02 -3.51
CA ILE A 93 -1.18 -0.93 -4.83
C ILE A 93 -2.23 -1.13 -5.90
N THR A 94 -2.26 -0.24 -6.90
CA THR A 94 -3.03 -0.43 -8.14
C THR A 94 -2.07 -0.75 -9.29
N CYS A 95 -2.40 -1.77 -10.09
CA CYS A 95 -1.76 -2.06 -11.37
C CYS A 95 -2.77 -1.81 -12.50
N GLU A 96 -2.50 -0.80 -13.33
CA GLU A 96 -3.43 -0.33 -14.36
C GLU A 96 -3.62 -1.34 -15.49
N LYS A 97 -2.54 -2.04 -15.86
CA LYS A 97 -2.53 -2.94 -17.02
C LYS A 97 -3.47 -4.14 -16.87
N GLU A 98 -3.78 -4.52 -15.63
CA GLU A 98 -4.56 -5.71 -15.30
C GLU A 98 -5.77 -5.40 -14.40
N ASN A 99 -6.05 -4.10 -14.16
CA ASN A 99 -7.08 -3.62 -13.23
C ASN A 99 -7.01 -4.30 -11.84
N ILE A 100 -5.79 -4.54 -11.35
CA ILE A 100 -5.55 -5.19 -10.07
C ILE A 100 -5.45 -4.13 -8.98
N LYS A 101 -6.07 -4.43 -7.85
CA LYS A 101 -5.84 -3.74 -6.59
C LYS A 101 -5.44 -4.74 -5.53
N GLY A 102 -4.24 -4.57 -4.99
CA GLY A 102 -3.67 -5.49 -4.03
C GLY A 102 -2.99 -4.83 -2.85
N LEU A 103 -2.66 -5.65 -1.86
CA LEU A 103 -2.01 -5.27 -0.63
C LEU A 103 -0.64 -5.95 -0.54
N TYR A 104 0.38 -5.17 -0.25
CA TYR A 104 1.72 -5.66 0.08
C TYR A 104 2.06 -5.25 1.51
N VAL A 105 2.43 -6.22 2.35
CA VAL A 105 2.88 -5.97 3.73
C VAL A 105 4.39 -6.18 3.77
N GLU A 106 5.09 -5.13 4.17
CA GLU A 106 6.53 -5.12 4.37
C GLU A 106 6.81 -5.10 5.87
N SER A 107 7.21 -6.24 6.43
CA SER A 107 7.70 -6.36 7.80
C SER A 107 9.23 -6.25 7.82
N TYR A 108 9.78 -5.41 8.70
CA TYR A 108 11.23 -5.36 8.93
C TYR A 108 11.69 -6.74 9.46
N GLY A 109 12.73 -7.33 8.87
CA GLY A 109 13.38 -8.52 9.44
C GLY A 109 13.83 -9.63 8.48
N THR A 110 13.31 -9.77 7.26
CA THR A 110 13.70 -10.94 6.41
C THR A 110 13.70 -10.76 4.90
N TYR A 111 13.04 -9.74 4.32
CA TYR A 111 12.78 -9.71 2.87
C TYR A 111 13.34 -8.51 2.10
N HIS A 112 14.04 -7.58 2.76
CA HIS A 112 14.57 -6.39 2.08
C HIS A 112 15.75 -6.70 1.14
N ASP A 113 16.57 -7.70 1.46
CA ASP A 113 17.72 -8.08 0.64
C ASP A 113 17.33 -8.88 -0.62
N GLU A 114 16.04 -9.21 -0.77
CA GLU A 114 15.54 -10.02 -1.88
C GLU A 114 14.99 -9.21 -3.05
N LEU A 115 14.82 -7.88 -2.92
CA LEU A 115 14.32 -7.03 -4.01
C LEU A 115 15.43 -6.44 -4.88
N SER A 116 15.24 -6.46 -6.19
CA SER A 116 16.09 -5.78 -7.16
C SER A 116 16.11 -4.26 -6.94
N SER A 117 17.20 -3.62 -7.36
CA SER A 117 17.35 -2.16 -7.33
C SER A 117 16.21 -1.43 -8.07
N THR A 118 15.68 -2.01 -9.14
CA THR A 118 14.55 -1.46 -9.90
C THR A 118 13.25 -1.48 -9.09
N MET A 119 12.96 -2.57 -8.37
CA MET A 119 11.80 -2.65 -7.48
C MET A 119 11.91 -1.62 -6.35
N LEU A 120 13.06 -1.56 -5.69
CA LEU A 120 13.34 -0.59 -4.63
C LEU A 120 13.21 0.86 -5.13
N ALA A 121 13.77 1.16 -6.31
CA ALA A 121 13.66 2.47 -6.94
C ALA A 121 12.21 2.84 -7.25
N ARG A 122 11.39 1.89 -7.73
CA ARG A 122 9.97 2.13 -7.99
C ARG A 122 9.19 2.42 -6.72
N ILE A 123 9.38 1.61 -5.67
CA ILE A 123 8.71 1.81 -4.37
C ILE A 123 9.10 3.18 -3.80
N LYS A 124 10.39 3.54 -3.84
CA LYS A 124 10.89 4.86 -3.41
C LYS A 124 10.26 5.99 -4.22
N PHE A 125 10.23 5.88 -5.54
CA PHE A 125 9.59 6.87 -6.42
C PHE A 125 8.12 7.08 -6.04
N CYS A 126 7.35 6.00 -5.90
CA CYS A 126 5.93 6.09 -5.52
C CYS A 126 5.74 6.70 -4.12
N ARG A 127 6.63 6.41 -3.16
CA ARG A 127 6.62 7.01 -1.82
C ARG A 127 6.84 8.52 -1.86
N GLU A 128 7.75 8.99 -2.71
CA GLU A 128 8.10 10.42 -2.84
C GLU A 128 6.99 11.22 -3.51
N GLN A 129 6.36 10.65 -4.55
CA GLN A 129 5.22 11.28 -5.26
C GLN A 129 3.99 11.52 -4.37
N ARG A 130 3.92 10.88 -3.20
CA ARG A 130 2.83 11.09 -2.23
C ARG A 130 3.07 12.28 -1.30
N LYS A 131 4.31 12.75 -1.16
CA LYS A 131 4.64 13.90 -0.27
C LYS A 131 4.26 15.25 -0.90
N THR A 132 3.90 15.28 -2.17
CA THR A 132 3.45 16.48 -2.88
C THR A 132 1.90 16.52 -2.88
N PRO A 133 1.27 17.63 -2.43
CA PRO A 133 -0.19 17.75 -2.42
C PRO A 133 -0.79 17.53 -3.81
N LYS A 134 -1.90 16.78 -3.87
CA LYS A 134 -2.63 16.44 -5.11
C LYS A 134 -3.09 17.70 -5.87
N HIS A 135 -2.26 18.17 -6.79
CA HIS A 135 -2.66 18.98 -7.93
C HIS A 135 -2.04 18.38 -9.21
N TYR A 136 -2.33 17.11 -9.48
CA TYR A 136 -1.89 16.44 -10.71
C TYR A 136 -3.09 16.11 -11.60
N ALA A 137 -3.42 17.07 -12.48
CA ALA A 137 -4.20 16.87 -13.69
C ALA A 137 -3.27 16.55 -14.89
N GLY A 138 -2.24 15.74 -14.66
CA GLY A 138 -1.23 15.39 -15.66
C GLY A 138 -0.95 13.90 -15.64
N LYS A 139 -0.75 13.31 -16.82
CA LYS A 139 -0.39 11.89 -17.02
C LYS A 139 0.72 11.47 -16.02
N PRO A 140 0.68 10.24 -15.47
CA PRO A 140 1.74 9.77 -14.58
C PRO A 140 3.09 9.91 -15.28
N GLN A 141 4.05 10.56 -14.61
CA GLN A 141 5.43 10.64 -15.07
C GLN A 141 5.94 9.21 -15.23
N SER A 142 6.40 8.87 -16.43
CA SER A 142 6.91 7.54 -16.76
C SER A 142 8.07 7.20 -15.83
N PHE A 143 8.01 6.03 -15.20
CA PHE A 143 9.15 5.48 -14.48
C PHE A 143 10.13 4.93 -15.50
N GLU A 144 11.27 5.60 -15.66
CA GLU A 144 12.42 5.10 -16.39
C GLU A 144 13.43 4.60 -15.36
N PRO A 145 13.55 3.28 -15.14
CA PRO A 145 14.61 2.79 -14.28
C PRO A 145 15.94 3.14 -14.93
N GLU A 146 16.85 3.74 -14.16
CA GLU A 146 18.23 3.90 -14.63
C GLU A 146 18.76 2.51 -15.00
N GLY A 147 19.41 2.42 -16.16
CA GLY A 147 19.80 1.15 -16.79
C GLY A 147 20.64 0.24 -15.89
N PRO A 148 20.85 -1.03 -16.27
CA PRO A 148 21.57 -1.98 -15.43
C PRO A 148 22.96 -1.43 -15.10
N ALA A 149 23.26 -1.39 -13.79
CA ALA A 149 24.60 -1.15 -13.26
C ALA A 149 25.54 -2.31 -13.58
#